data_AF-A0A3D2G972-F1
#
_entry.id   AF-A0A3D2G972-F1
#
_cell.length_a   1.000
_cell.length_b   1.000
_cell.length_c   1.000
_cell.angle_alpha   90.00
_cell.angle_beta   90.00
_cell.angle_gamma   90.00
#
_symmetry.space_group_name_H-M   'P 1'
#
loop_
_entity.id
_entity.type
_entity.pdbx_description
1 polymer ?
#
loop_
_entity_poly.entity_id
_entity_poly.type
_entity_poly.pdbx_seq_one_letter_code
_entity_poly.pdbx_strand_id
1 'polypeptide(L)'
;MAFLAIIMIIAVVGINSISLRQKQAKYIAREQELQQQIDTENARTEELKELETYTKTKKYAEEVAKDKLGLVYDNEIIFKEED
;
A
#
# COMPACT_ATOMS: atom_id res chain seq x y z
N MET A 1 9.92 -19.59 -56.83
CA MET A 1 9.06 -20.26 -55.84
C MET A 1 9.60 -20.13 -54.40
N ALA A 2 10.83 -20.58 -54.10
CA ALA A 2 11.38 -20.51 -52.73
C ALA A 2 11.48 -19.09 -52.13
N PHE A 3 11.82 -18.08 -52.93
CA PHE A 3 11.95 -16.70 -52.46
C PHE A 3 10.63 -16.10 -51.94
N LEU A 4 9.50 -16.44 -52.57
CA LEU A 4 8.18 -16.00 -52.12
C LEU A 4 7.78 -16.64 -50.78
N ALA A 5 8.14 -17.91 -50.58
CA ALA A 5 7.92 -18.59 -49.30
C ALA A 5 8.71 -17.94 -48.17
N ILE A 6 9.97 -17.55 -48.42
CA ILE A 6 10.81 -16.84 -47.45
C ILE A 6 10.20 -15.49 -47.08
N ILE A 7 9.74 -14.71 -48.06
CA ILE A 7 9.07 -13.42 -47.81
C ILE A 7 7.80 -13.61 -46.95
N MET A 8 6.98 -14.63 -47.24
CA MET A 8 5.78 -14.91 -46.44
C MET A 8 6.12 -15.28 -45.00
N ILE A 9 7.16 -16.10 -44.77
CA ILE A 9 7.61 -16.45 -43.41
C ILE A 9 8.08 -15.19 -42.66
N ILE A 10 8.89 -14.35 -43.30
CA ILE A 10 9.37 -13.09 -42.69
C ILE A 10 8.19 -12.17 -42.33
N ALA A 11 7.19 -12.05 -43.20
CA ALA A 11 6.01 -11.23 -42.95
C ALA A 11 5.22 -11.73 -41.73
N VAL A 12 4.94 -13.04 -41.63
CA VAL A 12 4.22 -13.62 -40.49
C VAL A 12 5.00 -13.47 -39.19
N VAL A 13 6.30 -13.77 -39.21
CA VAL A 13 7.17 -13.60 -38.03
C VAL A 13 7.26 -12.14 -37.60
N GLY A 14 7.32 -11.21 -38.56
CA GLY A 14 7.32 -9.77 -38.28
C GLY A 14 6.05 -9.29 -37.58
N ILE A 15 4.88 -9.69 -38.10
CA ILE A 15 3.57 -9.35 -37.49
C ILE A 15 3.47 -9.93 -36.08
N ASN A 16 3.84 -11.20 -35.89
CA ASN A 16 3.82 -11.85 -34.59
C ASN A 16 4.78 -11.15 -33.61
N SER A 17 5.97 -10.76 -34.06
CA SER A 17 6.95 -10.05 -33.24
C SER A 17 6.43 -8.70 -32.73
N ILE A 18 5.67 -7.96 -33.55
CA ILE A 18 5.04 -6.69 -33.13
C ILE A 18 3.96 -6.96 -32.07
N SER A 19 3.11 -7.95 -32.30
CA SER A 19 2.06 -8.37 -31.36
C SER A 19 2.65 -8.79 -30.01
N LEU A 20 3.75 -9.56 -30.01
CA LEU A 20 4.44 -9.97 -28.79
C LEU A 20 4.98 -8.77 -28.00
N ARG A 21 5.61 -7.81 -28.68
CA ARG A 21 6.12 -6.58 -28.04
C ARG A 21 5.00 -5.75 -27.41
N GLN A 22 3.86 -5.62 -28.10
CA GLN A 22 2.70 -4.92 -27.55
C GLN A 22 2.13 -5.62 -26.31
N LYS A 23 2.02 -6.95 -26.34
CA LYS A 23 1.61 -7.74 -25.17
C LYS A 23 2.59 -7.56 -24.01
N GLN A 24 3.89 -7.62 -24.28
CA GLN A 24 4.93 -7.40 -23.27
C GLN A 24 4.80 -6.03 -22.62
N ALA A 25 4.64 -4.96 -23.41
CA ALA A 25 4.44 -3.61 -22.87
C ALA A 25 3.17 -3.51 -22.00
N LYS A 26 2.08 -4.14 -22.42
CA LYS A 26 0.84 -4.21 -21.63
C LYS A 26 1.04 -4.95 -20.30
N TYR A 27 1.76 -6.06 -20.30
CA TYR A 27 2.03 -6.83 -19.09
C TYR A 27 2.92 -6.04 -18.13
N ILE A 28 3.97 -5.38 -18.61
CA ILE A 28 4.84 -4.52 -17.78
C ILE A 28 4.02 -3.39 -17.14
N ALA A 29 3.17 -2.71 -17.92
CA ALA A 29 2.32 -1.65 -17.38
C ALA A 29 1.36 -2.19 -16.31
N ARG A 30 0.79 -3.39 -16.53
CA ARG A 30 -0.09 -4.02 -15.54
C ARG A 30 0.65 -4.45 -14.28
N GLU A 31 1.86 -4.96 -14.42
CA GLU A 31 2.72 -5.33 -13.29
C GLU A 31 3.07 -4.10 -12.45
N GLN A 32 3.44 -2.99 -13.08
CA GLN A 32 3.69 -1.72 -12.38
C GLN A 32 2.46 -1.20 -11.64
N GLU A 33 1.29 -1.25 -12.29
CA GLU A 33 0.02 -0.85 -11.66
C GLU A 33 -0.30 -1.72 -10.43
N LEU A 34 -0.15 -3.04 -10.55
CA LEU A 34 -0.39 -3.97 -9.45
C LEU A 34 0.62 -3.77 -8.31
N GLN A 35 1.89 -3.55 -8.64
CA GLN A 35 2.93 -3.30 -7.64
C GLN A 35 2.62 -2.01 -6.86
N GLN A 36 2.19 -0.95 -7.55
CA GLN A 36 1.79 0.29 -6.90
C GLN A 36 0.60 0.10 -5.95
N GLN A 37 -0.39 -0.72 -6.33
CA GLN A 37 -1.51 -1.05 -5.46
C GLN A 37 -1.06 -1.83 -4.21
N ILE A 38 -0.15 -2.79 -4.39
CA ILE A 38 0.44 -3.55 -3.27
C ILE A 38 1.19 -2.62 -2.32
N ASP A 39 2.03 -1.74 -2.85
CA ASP A 39 2.82 -0.81 -2.03
C ASP A 39 1.93 0.16 -1.25
N THR A 40 0.84 0.64 -1.88
CA THR A 40 -0.15 1.51 -1.24
C THR A 40 -0.86 0.78 -0.09
N GLU A 41 -1.34 -0.44 -0.33
CA GLU A 41 -2.05 -1.21 0.70
C GLU A 41 -1.10 -1.67 1.83
N ASN A 42 0.16 -1.98 1.52
CA ASN A 42 1.17 -2.25 2.53
C ASN A 42 1.45 -1.02 3.40
N ALA A 43 1.61 0.17 2.79
CA ALA A 43 1.79 1.41 3.55
C ALA A 43 0.60 1.67 4.49
N ARG A 44 -0.63 1.52 4.00
CA ARG A 44 -1.84 1.62 4.84
C ARG A 44 -1.86 0.59 5.96
N THR A 45 -1.39 -0.63 5.70
CA THR A 45 -1.32 -1.69 6.71
C THR A 45 -0.33 -1.34 7.82
N GLU A 46 0.83 -0.77 7.48
CA GLU A 46 1.80 -0.32 8.47
C GLU A 46 1.28 0.88 9.27
N GLU A 47 0.63 1.86 8.64
CA GLU A 47 -0.05 2.96 9.34
C GLU A 47 -1.10 2.44 10.34
N LEU A 48 -1.89 1.44 9.95
CA LEU A 48 -2.87 0.82 10.82
C LEU A 48 -2.22 0.04 11.98
N LYS A 49 -1.09 -0.63 11.77
CA LYS A 49 -0.32 -1.28 12.85
C LYS A 49 0.28 -0.27 13.83
N GLU A 50 0.76 0.86 13.34
CA GLU A 50 1.24 1.96 14.19
C GLU A 50 0.10 2.54 15.02
N LEU A 51 -1.05 2.80 14.41
CA LEU A 51 -2.26 3.24 15.12
C LEU A 51 -2.77 2.20 16.12
N GLU A 52 -2.76 0.92 15.75
CA GLU A 52 -3.13 -0.17 16.64
C GLU A 52 -2.14 -0.26 17.81
N THR A 53 -0.84 -0.10 17.57
CA THR A 53 0.17 -0.08 18.63
C THR A 53 0.00 1.14 19.54
N TYR A 54 -0.31 2.31 18.99
CA TYR A 54 -0.60 3.53 19.75
C TYR A 54 -1.87 3.40 20.60
N THR A 55 -2.93 2.79 20.06
CA THR A 55 -4.19 2.57 20.78
C THR A 55 -4.14 1.38 21.75
N LYS A 56 -3.32 0.35 21.48
CA LYS A 56 -3.08 -0.79 22.37
C LYS A 56 -2.03 -0.52 23.44
N THR A 57 -1.07 0.38 23.21
CA THR A 57 -0.23 0.86 24.30
C THR A 57 -1.15 1.59 25.26
N LYS A 58 -1.08 1.19 26.53
CA LYS A 58 -1.97 1.57 27.64
C LYS A 58 -2.25 3.09 27.78
N LYS A 59 -1.46 3.94 27.09
CA LYS A 59 -1.63 5.39 26.94
C LYS A 59 -3.02 5.85 26.54
N TYR A 60 -3.66 5.26 25.52
CA TYR A 60 -4.98 5.75 25.11
C TYR A 60 -6.06 5.46 26.16
N ALA A 61 -6.03 4.26 26.77
CA ALA A 61 -6.92 3.93 27.88
C ALA A 61 -6.65 4.79 29.12
N GLU A 62 -5.37 5.09 29.39
CA GLU A 62 -4.92 5.94 30.49
C GLU A 62 -5.32 7.41 30.30
N GLU A 63 -5.15 7.97 29.10
CA GLU A 63 -5.59 9.34 28.74
C GLU A 63 -7.11 9.46 28.81
N VAL A 64 -7.87 8.49 28.28
CA VAL A 64 -9.33 8.49 28.37
C VAL A 64 -9.81 8.32 29.82
N ALA A 65 -9.12 7.54 30.65
CA ALA A 65 -9.42 7.40 32.07
C ALA A 65 -9.11 8.70 32.85
N LYS A 66 -7.99 9.37 32.57
CA LYS A 66 -7.65 10.68 33.13
C LYS A 66 -8.69 11.74 32.75
N ASP A 67 -9.04 11.83 31.47
CA ASP A 67 -9.94 12.85 30.94
C ASP A 67 -11.41 12.64 31.34
N LYS A 68 -11.93 11.41 31.22
CA LYS A 68 -13.35 11.12 31.49
C LYS A 68 -13.67 10.76 32.93
N LEU A 69 -12.76 10.09 33.62
CA LEU A 69 -12.99 9.57 34.98
C LEU A 69 -12.21 10.36 36.04
N GLY A 70 -11.36 11.32 35.64
CA GLY A 70 -10.55 12.12 36.56
C GLY A 70 -9.54 11.27 37.35
N LEU A 71 -9.20 10.08 36.85
CA LEU A 71 -8.33 9.14 37.54
C LEU A 71 -6.88 9.59 37.42
N VAL A 72 -6.32 10.08 38.52
CA VAL A 72 -4.90 10.45 38.66
C VAL A 72 -4.15 9.37 39.44
N TYR A 73 -2.84 9.27 39.23
CA TYR A 73 -2.02 8.39 40.05
C TYR A 73 -1.94 8.91 41.49
N ASP A 74 -1.77 8.02 42.48
CA ASP A 74 -1.74 8.35 43.92
C ASP A 74 -0.75 9.47 44.31
N ASN A 75 0.20 9.79 43.43
CA ASN A 75 1.26 10.78 43.64
C ASN A 75 1.12 12.05 42.77
N GLU A 76 0.02 12.23 42.02
CA GLU A 76 -0.23 13.42 41.18
C GLU A 76 -1.14 14.43 41.91
N ILE A 77 -0.69 15.68 42.04
CA ILE A 77 -1.45 16.77 42.70
C ILE A 77 -2.29 17.51 41.64
N ILE A 78 -3.62 17.46 41.75
CA ILE A 78 -4.53 18.25 40.90
C ILE A 78 -4.70 19.65 41.51
N PHE A 79 -4.28 20.69 40.79
CA PHE A 79 -4.67 22.07 41.08
C PHE A 79 -6.00 22.35 40.37
N LYS A 80 -7.07 22.57 41.13
CA LYS A 80 -8.30 23.18 40.61
C LYS A 80 -8.26 24.66 40.97
N GLU A 81 -8.37 25.53 39.97
CA GLU A 81 -8.59 26.95 40.22
C GLU A 81 -9.99 27.10 40.83
N GLU A 82 -10.07 27.70 42.02
CA GLU A 82 -11.34 28.06 42.65
C GLU A 82 -11.86 29.33 41.96
N ASP A 83 -13.04 29.23 41.35
CA ASP A 83 -13.95 30.36 41.15
C ASP A 83 -14.89 30.47 42.37
#